data_AF-A0A931YNE4-F1
#
_entry.id   AF-A0A931YNE4-F1
#
_cell.length_a   1.000
_cell.length_b   1.000
_cell.length_c   1.000
_cell.angle_alpha   90.00
_cell.angle_beta   90.00
_cell.angle_gamma   90.00
#
_symmetry.space_group_name_H-M   'P 1'
#
loop_
_entity.id
_entity.type
_entity.pdbx_description
1 polymer ?
#
loop_
_entity_poly.entity_id
_entity_poly.type
_entity_poly.pdbx_seq_one_letter_code
_entity_poly.pdbx_strand_id
1 'polypeptide(L)'
;MALDRLVYWRNCRPTADAVQLLLEDFFNGAATITLRNDRWFCALPGTTQNPFRRAVPDLAKPQACYREQRYIEVILDQDSIDIITRDQDPFVDGLAKRLQELFAQGWSGVCDSG
;
A
#
# COMPACT_ATOMS: atom_id res chain seq x y z
N MET A 1 -6.63 -11.28 6.20
CA MET A 1 -7.47 -10.81 5.09
C MET A 1 -6.69 -9.67 4.44
N ALA A 2 -6.43 -9.74 3.15
CA ALA A 2 -5.79 -8.62 2.46
C ALA A 2 -6.79 -7.46 2.38
N LEU A 3 -6.29 -6.22 2.46
CA LEU A 3 -7.07 -5.03 2.21
C LEU A 3 -6.64 -4.48 0.86
N ASP A 4 -7.53 -4.66 -0.11
CA ASP A 4 -7.32 -4.23 -1.49
C ASP A 4 -7.94 -2.84 -1.65
N ARG A 5 -7.12 -1.90 -2.09
CA ARG A 5 -7.54 -0.52 -2.36
C ARG A 5 -7.39 -0.27 -3.85
N LEU A 6 -8.50 0.02 -4.52
CA LEU A 6 -8.54 0.15 -5.97
C LEU A 6 -8.70 1.62 -6.35
N VAL A 7 -8.02 2.05 -7.40
CA VAL A 7 -8.31 3.32 -8.07
C VAL A 7 -8.59 3.02 -9.52
N TYR A 8 -9.82 3.31 -9.96
CA TYR A 8 -10.22 3.17 -11.37
C TYR A 8 -9.91 4.43 -12.16
N TRP A 9 -9.37 4.26 -13.35
CA TRP A 9 -9.08 5.36 -14.26
C TRP A 9 -10.37 5.91 -14.86
N ARG A 10 -10.45 7.23 -14.99
CA ARG A 10 -11.52 7.87 -15.78
C ARG A 10 -11.01 8.28 -17.15
N ASN A 11 -10.09 9.25 -17.14
CA ASN A 11 -9.64 9.93 -18.36
C ASN A 11 -8.14 9.77 -18.62
N CYS A 12 -7.36 9.43 -17.60
CA CYS A 12 -5.90 9.36 -17.69
C CYS A 12 -5.41 8.13 -16.93
N ARG A 13 -4.65 7.27 -17.63
CA ARG A 13 -3.97 6.12 -17.04
C ARG A 13 -2.49 6.46 -16.84
N PRO A 14 -1.89 6.22 -15.67
CA PRO A 14 -0.46 6.40 -15.48
C PRO A 14 0.34 5.42 -16.34
N THR A 15 1.53 5.84 -16.76
CA THR A 15 2.55 4.93 -17.29
C THR A 15 3.23 4.19 -16.14
N ALA A 16 3.84 3.03 -16.43
CA ALA A 16 4.63 2.30 -15.44
C ALA A 16 5.75 3.17 -14.83
N ASP A 17 6.40 4.01 -15.64
CA ASP A 17 7.43 4.95 -15.16
C ASP A 17 6.86 5.98 -14.19
N ALA A 18 5.67 6.51 -14.46
CA ALA A 18 5.03 7.46 -13.56
C ALA A 18 4.62 6.82 -12.23
N VAL A 19 4.18 5.55 -12.26
CA VAL A 19 3.94 4.76 -11.04
C VAL A 19 5.23 4.60 -10.26
N GLN A 20 6.33 4.18 -10.91
CA GLN A 20 7.63 4.02 -10.25
C GLN A 20 8.09 5.32 -9.57
N LEU A 21 8.07 6.45 -10.28
CA LEU A 21 8.47 7.75 -9.74
C LEU A 21 7.61 8.18 -8.55
N LEU A 22 6.29 8.02 -8.65
CA LEU A 22 5.40 8.36 -7.53
C LEU A 22 5.72 7.51 -6.29
N LEU A 23 5.99 6.21 -6.46
CA LEU A 23 6.34 5.35 -5.33
C LEU A 23 7.67 5.77 -4.69
N GLU A 24 8.69 6.06 -5.51
CA GLU A 24 9.98 6.56 -5.02
C GLU A 24 9.85 7.86 -4.24
N ASP A 25 9.12 8.83 -4.78
CA ASP A 25 8.87 10.13 -4.15
C ASP A 25 8.00 10.01 -2.89
N PHE A 26 6.95 9.17 -2.93
CA PHE A 26 6.04 8.97 -1.81
C PHE A 26 6.75 8.36 -0.61
N PHE A 27 7.57 7.33 -0.83
CA PHE A 27 8.33 6.71 0.26
C PHE A 27 9.60 7.48 0.60
N ASN A 28 10.09 8.35 -0.28
CA ASN A 28 11.24 9.21 -0.06
C ASN A 28 12.45 8.45 0.52
N GLY A 29 12.77 7.30 -0.10
CA GLY A 29 13.86 6.40 0.32
C GLY A 29 13.57 5.54 1.56
N ALA A 30 12.41 5.66 2.20
CA ALA A 30 12.05 4.85 3.37
C ALA A 30 11.69 3.40 3.02
N ALA A 31 11.33 3.11 1.76
CA ALA A 31 11.00 1.77 1.28
C ALA A 31 12.01 1.30 0.23
N THR A 32 12.30 0.00 0.22
CA THR A 32 12.97 -0.65 -0.92
C THR A 32 11.90 -1.06 -1.93
N ILE A 33 11.95 -0.48 -3.14
CA ILE A 33 10.98 -0.74 -4.20
C ILE A 33 11.58 -1.73 -5.19
N THR A 34 10.88 -2.84 -5.45
CA THR A 34 11.29 -3.83 -6.45
C THR A 34 10.14 -4.20 -7.36
N LEU A 35 10.37 -4.20 -8.68
CA LEU A 35 9.38 -4.64 -9.67
C LEU A 35 9.60 -6.13 -9.97
N ARG A 36 8.59 -6.97 -9.77
CA ARG A 36 8.63 -8.42 -10.10
C ARG A 36 7.26 -8.86 -10.62
N ASN A 37 7.23 -9.52 -11.78
CA ASN A 37 6.00 -10.02 -12.40
C ASN A 37 4.89 -8.94 -12.46
N ASP A 38 5.22 -7.77 -13.02
CA ASP A 38 4.30 -6.63 -13.19
C ASP A 38 3.68 -6.09 -11.88
N ARG A 39 4.37 -6.33 -10.76
CA ARG A 39 3.98 -5.87 -9.43
C ARG A 39 5.14 -5.18 -8.73
N TRP A 40 4.89 -3.97 -8.25
CA TRP A 40 5.82 -3.26 -7.37
C TRP A 40 5.65 -3.76 -5.95
N PHE A 41 6.75 -4.20 -5.34
CA PHE A 41 6.86 -4.54 -3.93
C PHE A 41 7.61 -3.43 -3.21
N CYS A 42 6.89 -2.67 -2.40
CA CYS A 42 7.42 -1.57 -1.60
C CYS A 42 7.67 -2.09 -0.18
N ALA A 43 8.87 -2.59 0.09
CA ALA A 43 9.26 -3.15 1.37
C ALA A 43 9.66 -2.06 2.36
N LEU A 44 8.99 -1.99 3.50
CA LEU A 44 9.22 -1.02 4.57
C LEU A 44 10.04 -1.65 5.71
N PRO A 45 10.84 -0.86 6.42
CA PRO A 45 11.59 -1.35 7.57
C PRO A 45 10.68 -1.73 8.74
N GLY A 46 11.14 -2.71 9.51
CA GLY A 46 10.49 -3.18 10.73
C GLY A 46 9.44 -4.27 10.50
N THR A 47 8.99 -4.81 11.62
CA THR A 47 7.98 -5.88 11.67
C THR A 47 6.61 -5.31 11.96
N THR A 48 5.56 -5.99 11.50
CA THR A 48 4.19 -5.64 11.85
C THR A 48 4.01 -5.74 13.37
N GLN A 49 3.40 -4.73 13.98
CA GLN A 49 3.16 -4.69 15.42
C GLN A 49 1.80 -4.06 15.70
N ASN A 50 1.09 -4.58 16.71
CA ASN A 50 -0.10 -3.92 17.19
C ASN A 50 0.28 -2.58 17.88
N PRO A 51 -0.23 -1.42 17.41
CA PRO A 51 0.10 -0.13 18.00
C PRO A 51 -0.35 -0.01 19.47
N PHE A 52 -1.37 -0.75 19.88
CA PHE A 52 -1.87 -0.76 21.26
C PHE A 52 -1.07 -1.65 22.21
N ARG A 53 -0.10 -2.45 21.73
CA ARG A 53 0.63 -3.44 22.55
C ARG A 53 1.24 -2.91 23.85
N ARG A 54 1.58 -1.61 23.90
CA ARG A 54 2.15 -0.94 25.08
C ARG A 54 1.16 -0.03 25.81
N ALA A 55 0.21 0.56 25.08
CA ALA A 55 -0.68 1.58 25.62
C ALA A 55 -1.96 0.97 26.20
N VAL A 56 -2.50 -0.07 25.55
CA VAL A 56 -3.71 -0.80 25.98
C VAL A 56 -3.53 -2.29 25.69
N PRO A 57 -2.75 -3.02 26.52
CA PRO A 57 -2.36 -4.41 26.25
C PRO A 57 -3.56 -5.37 26.08
N ASP A 58 -4.67 -5.12 26.78
CA ASP A 58 -5.87 -5.96 26.70
C ASP A 58 -6.55 -5.94 25.32
N LEU A 59 -6.31 -4.90 24.52
CA LEU A 59 -6.76 -4.80 23.13
C LEU A 59 -5.75 -5.40 22.14
N ALA A 60 -4.53 -5.68 22.58
CA ALA A 60 -3.48 -6.24 21.75
C ALA A 60 -3.61 -7.75 21.65
N LYS A 61 -4.68 -8.24 21.00
CA LYS A 61 -4.76 -9.65 20.63
C LYS A 61 -3.60 -9.99 19.69
N PRO A 62 -2.87 -11.09 19.92
CA PRO A 62 -1.86 -11.54 18.98
C PRO A 62 -2.53 -11.88 17.66
N GLN A 63 -2.29 -11.08 16.61
CA GLN A 63 -2.70 -11.45 15.26
C GLN A 63 -1.80 -12.58 14.77
N ALA A 64 -2.39 -13.64 14.21
CA ALA A 64 -1.70 -14.84 13.77
C ALA A 64 -0.73 -14.62 12.58
N CYS A 65 -0.67 -13.42 12.02
CA CYS A 65 -0.01 -13.13 10.74
C CYS A 65 1.04 -12.01 10.85
N TYR A 66 1.78 -11.90 11.97
CA TYR A 66 2.92 -10.99 12.02
C TYR A 66 4.03 -11.52 11.12
N ARG A 67 4.11 -11.00 9.90
CA ARG A 67 5.26 -11.22 9.01
C ARG A 67 6.46 -10.44 9.52
N GLU A 68 7.64 -10.97 9.24
CA GLU A 68 8.91 -10.31 9.56
C GLU A 68 9.14 -9.01 8.76
N GLN A 69 8.34 -8.76 7.73
CA GLN A 69 8.52 -7.64 6.84
C GLN A 69 7.18 -7.00 6.46
N ARG A 70 7.12 -5.68 6.61
CA ARG A 70 6.05 -4.83 6.08
C ARG A 70 6.26 -4.60 4.60
N TYR A 71 5.22 -4.74 3.78
CA TYR A 71 5.29 -4.33 2.39
C TYR A 71 3.92 -3.93 1.85
N ILE A 72 3.94 -3.10 0.81
CA ILE A 72 2.78 -2.75 -0.01
C ILE A 72 3.03 -3.30 -1.40
N GLU A 73 2.03 -3.98 -1.95
CA GLU A 73 2.05 -4.41 -3.35
C GLU A 73 1.24 -3.41 -4.18
N VAL A 74 1.78 -3.00 -5.32
CA VAL A 74 1.08 -2.14 -6.28
C VAL A 74 1.05 -2.83 -7.64
N ILE A 75 -0.11 -2.86 -8.27
CA ILE A 75 -0.33 -3.50 -9.57
C ILE A 75 -1.03 -2.49 -10.48
N LEU A 76 -0.42 -2.18 -11.62
CA LEU A 76 -1.03 -1.33 -12.63
C LEU A 76 -1.74 -2.20 -13.67
N ASP A 77 -3.07 -2.18 -13.67
CA ASP A 77 -3.88 -2.87 -14.67
C ASP A 77 -4.26 -1.90 -15.82
N GLN A 78 -5.05 -2.39 -16.77
CA GLN A 78 -5.60 -1.62 -17.87
C GLN A 78 -6.55 -0.52 -17.36
N ASP A 79 -7.43 -0.86 -16.42
CA ASP A 79 -8.51 0.03 -15.97
C ASP A 79 -8.37 0.51 -14.51
N SER A 80 -7.43 -0.06 -13.75
CA SER A 80 -7.19 0.28 -12.34
C SER A 80 -5.72 0.28 -11.94
N ILE A 81 -5.46 0.78 -10.73
CA ILE A 81 -4.30 0.40 -9.92
C ILE A 81 -4.78 -0.19 -8.61
N ASP A 82 -4.14 -1.29 -8.24
CA ASP A 82 -4.48 -2.05 -7.04
C ASP A 82 -3.35 -1.84 -6.03
N ILE A 83 -3.71 -1.41 -4.83
CA ILE A 83 -2.78 -1.19 -3.71
C ILE A 83 -3.17 -2.17 -2.61
N ILE A 84 -2.35 -3.19 -2.45
CA ILE A 84 -2.67 -4.36 -1.64
C ILE A 84 -1.78 -4.37 -0.39
N THR A 85 -2.43 -4.45 0.77
CA THR A 85 -1.77 -4.77 2.04
C THR A 85 -2.17 -6.16 2.48
N ARG A 86 -1.20 -7.05 2.71
CA ARG A 86 -1.49 -8.44 3.14
C ARG A 86 -1.67 -8.59 4.64
N ASP A 87 -1.15 -7.63 5.39
CA ASP A 87 -1.15 -7.63 6.84
C ASP A 87 -2.10 -6.55 7.35
N GLN A 88 -2.83 -6.86 8.43
CA GLN A 88 -3.66 -5.90 9.16
C GLN A 88 -2.77 -5.00 10.03
N ASP A 89 -1.76 -4.38 9.43
CA ASP A 89 -0.88 -3.41 10.07
C ASP A 89 -1.48 -2.01 9.86
N PRO A 90 -2.03 -1.35 10.90
CA PRO A 90 -2.61 -0.02 10.77
C PRO A 90 -1.64 1.02 10.19
N PHE A 91 -0.33 0.84 10.42
CA PHE A 91 0.69 1.71 9.85
C PHE A 91 0.76 1.58 8.33
N VAL A 92 0.88 0.34 7.83
CA VAL A 92 0.96 0.06 6.39
C VAL A 92 -0.37 0.40 5.70
N ASP A 93 -1.49 0.10 6.36
CA ASP A 93 -2.82 0.44 5.88
C ASP A 93 -3.04 1.96 5.72
N GLY A 94 -2.52 2.75 6.65
CA GLY A 94 -2.56 4.21 6.56
C GLY A 94 -1.75 4.74 5.36
N LEU A 95 -0.55 4.19 5.14
CA LEU A 95 0.28 4.52 3.98
C LEU A 95 -0.40 4.12 2.67
N ALA A 96 -0.93 2.90 2.59
CA ALA A 96 -1.63 2.39 1.41
C ALA A 96 -2.86 3.24 1.07
N LYS A 97 -3.63 3.67 2.07
CA LYS A 97 -4.75 4.60 1.88
C LYS A 97 -4.29 5.95 1.33
N ARG A 98 -3.21 6.51 1.89
CA ARG A 98 -2.68 7.78 1.40
C ARG A 98 -2.16 7.68 -0.03
N LEU A 99 -1.53 6.56 -0.37
CA LEU A 99 -1.07 6.27 -1.72
C LEU A 99 -2.25 6.17 -2.71
N GLN A 100 -3.35 5.51 -2.32
CA GLN A 100 -4.59 5.45 -3.10
C GLN A 100 -5.14 6.84 -3.43
N GLU A 101 -5.22 7.72 -2.42
CA GLU A 101 -5.67 9.10 -2.58
C GLU A 101 -4.79 9.89 -3.56
N LEU A 102 -3.47 9.69 -3.51
CA LEU A 102 -2.53 10.36 -4.42
C LEU A 102 -2.68 9.88 -5.86
N PHE A 103 -2.86 8.57 -6.10
CA PHE A 103 -3.15 8.06 -7.44
C PHE A 103 -4.48 8.60 -7.98
N ALA A 104 -5.53 8.62 -7.15
CA ALA A 104 -6.81 9.20 -7.54
C ALA A 104 -6.68 10.69 -7.88
N GLN A 105 -5.93 11.46 -7.09
CA GLN A 105 -5.69 12.88 -7.33
C GLN A 105 -4.88 13.13 -8.60
N GLY A 106 -3.78 12.40 -8.80
CA GLY A 106 -2.86 12.62 -9.93
C GLY A 106 -3.46 12.26 -11.29
N TRP A 107 -4.35 11.26 -11.32
CA TRP A 107 -4.90 10.71 -12.57
C TRP A 107 -6.42 10.82 -12.68
N SER A 108 -7.05 11.67 -11.85
CA SER A 108 -8.51 11.86 -11.81
C SER A 108 -9.27 10.53 -11.64
N GLY A 109 -8.70 9.62 -10.86
CA GLY A 109 -9.26 8.30 -10.61
C GLY A 109 -10.36 8.32 -9.56
N VAL A 110 -11.09 7.21 -9.44
CA VAL A 110 -12.11 7.00 -8.40
C VAL A 110 -11.62 5.93 -7.45
N CYS A 111 -11.54 6.26 -6.16
CA CYS A 111 -11.25 5.27 -5.13
C CYS A 111 -12.44 4.34 -4.94
N ASP A 112 -12.21 3.04 -4.98
CA ASP A 112 -13.12 2.05 -4.43
C ASP A 112 -12.53 1.53 -3.11
N SER A 113 -13.34 1.56 -2.06
CA SER A 113 -12.96 1.16 -0.70
C SER A 113 -13.85 -0.01 -0.32
N GLY A 114 -13.39 -1.24 -0.62
CA GLY A 114 -14.02 -2.47 -0.14
C GLY A 114 -13.84 -2.68 1.37
#